data_AF-A0A0D2H771-F1
#
_entry.id   AF-A0A0D2H771-F1
#
_cell.length_a   1.000
_cell.length_b   1.000
_cell.length_c   1.000
_cell.angle_alpha   90.00
_cell.angle_beta   90.00
_cell.angle_gamma   90.00
#
_symmetry.space_group_name_H-M   'P 1'
#
loop_
_entity.id
_entity.type
_entity.pdbx_description
1 polymer ?
#
loop_
_entity_poly.entity_id
_entity_poly.type
_entity_poly.pdbx_seq_one_letter_code
_entity_poly.pdbx_strand_id
1 'polypeptide(L)'
;MSFYLRSSLRVAGVAAASAGATYTGCHYWNTTSFFFNTAHAESPPSDAKAALKKLEWKGFTELKLEKAEMVNHNVKKLTFALPDDESITGISPITSLLTRHTPEGAWIPVFRPYTPVSDNDVPGHVTFMVKKYPHGKGSSKMHSLKPGDSMLFRPLQEFKYEPNQYSAMTFIAGGSGITPIYQLTRAILNNPQDKTKIALVYANNTEEDILLKKEFDELAQKYPGRFTRVYTISKTTAENEGPYEKGYVTKEMLSRVMPHKMNERNVKVLVSGPPAMIESVAGAKGGFGWTQGNLGGILGELGYTKDEVHKF
;
A
#
# COMPACT_ATOMS: atom_id res chain seq x y z
N MET A 1 1.53 -33.46 -77.12
CA MET A 1 0.56 -32.70 -77.92
C MET A 1 -0.72 -32.53 -77.09
N SER A 2 -0.75 -31.50 -76.24
CA SER A 2 -1.97 -30.79 -75.83
C SER A 2 -1.53 -29.53 -75.09
N PHE A 3 -2.26 -28.45 -75.38
CA PHE A 3 -1.98 -27.05 -75.06
C PHE A 3 -2.07 -26.72 -73.57
N TYR A 4 -1.32 -25.72 -73.11
CA TYR A 4 -1.79 -24.40 -72.64
C TYR A 4 -0.51 -23.57 -72.31
N LEU A 5 -0.11 -22.59 -73.15
CA LEU A 5 -0.48 -21.16 -73.08
C LEU A 5 -0.23 -20.55 -71.69
N ARG A 6 0.51 -19.45 -71.49
CA ARG A 6 1.27 -18.59 -72.40
C ARG A 6 2.02 -17.55 -71.54
N SER A 7 3.17 -17.10 -72.06
CA SER A 7 3.66 -15.70 -72.12
C SER A 7 3.82 -14.88 -70.82
N SER A 8 5.03 -14.53 -70.40
CA SER A 8 5.91 -13.44 -70.90
C SER A 8 5.66 -12.13 -70.14
N LEU A 9 6.60 -11.22 -69.89
CA LEU A 9 7.70 -10.77 -70.73
C LEU A 9 8.70 -9.99 -69.85
N ARG A 10 9.93 -9.92 -70.35
CA ARG A 10 11.09 -9.23 -69.79
C ARG A 10 10.91 -7.71 -69.72
N VAL A 11 11.61 -7.06 -68.78
CA VAL A 11 12.07 -5.68 -68.96
C VAL A 11 13.59 -5.67 -68.86
N ALA A 12 14.23 -5.31 -69.97
CA ALA A 12 15.64 -4.95 -70.04
C ALA A 12 15.83 -3.52 -69.47
N GLY A 13 16.91 -3.33 -68.74
CA GLY A 13 17.25 -2.08 -68.06
C GLY A 13 17.77 -0.95 -68.95
N VAL A 14 18.09 0.19 -68.33
CA VAL A 14 19.06 1.18 -68.78
C VAL A 14 19.70 1.85 -67.55
N ALA A 15 20.98 2.18 -67.72
CA ALA A 15 21.99 2.56 -66.75
C ALA A 15 21.93 4.00 -66.21
N ALA A 16 22.51 4.15 -65.01
CA ALA A 16 23.43 5.17 -64.47
C ALA A 16 23.53 6.57 -65.10
N ALA A 17 23.54 7.61 -64.25
CA ALA A 17 24.72 8.46 -64.03
C ALA A 17 24.52 9.45 -62.85
N SER A 18 25.62 9.68 -62.15
CA SER A 18 25.86 10.48 -60.95
C SER A 18 26.10 11.97 -61.21
N ALA A 19 25.77 12.84 -60.23
CA ALA A 19 26.65 13.84 -59.58
C ALA A 19 25.87 15.08 -59.09
N GLY A 20 26.24 15.60 -57.90
CA GLY A 20 25.96 16.98 -57.51
C GLY A 20 25.53 17.17 -56.05
N ALA A 21 26.50 17.39 -55.16
CA ALA A 21 26.25 17.87 -53.80
C ALA A 21 26.00 19.39 -53.81
N THR A 22 24.87 19.86 -53.27
CA THR A 22 24.75 21.20 -52.66
C THR A 22 23.70 21.18 -51.55
N TYR A 23 23.97 22.02 -50.55
CA TYR A 23 23.51 21.96 -49.18
C TYR A 23 22.30 22.88 -49.00
N THR A 24 21.10 22.34 -48.75
CA THR A 24 19.97 23.09 -48.19
C THR A 24 18.90 22.14 -47.66
N GLY A 25 18.65 22.22 -46.35
CA GLY A 25 17.31 22.25 -45.75
C GLY A 25 16.41 21.01 -45.82
N CYS A 26 15.75 20.75 -44.69
CA CYS A 26 14.61 19.84 -44.48
C CYS A 26 14.88 18.35 -44.26
N HIS A 27 14.73 17.99 -42.99
CA HIS A 27 14.19 16.73 -42.49
C HIS A 27 13.21 16.05 -43.45
N TYR A 28 13.44 14.78 -43.77
CA TYR A 28 12.38 13.86 -44.15
C TYR A 28 12.65 12.47 -43.59
N TRP A 29 11.97 12.19 -42.48
CA TRP A 29 11.61 10.83 -42.08
C TRP A 29 10.60 10.29 -43.09
N ASN A 30 10.69 9.00 -43.38
CA ASN A 30 9.77 8.25 -44.25
C ASN A 30 8.30 8.57 -43.94
N THR A 31 7.61 9.24 -44.85
CA THR A 31 6.16 9.36 -44.86
C THR A 31 5.58 8.16 -45.60
N THR A 32 5.14 7.15 -44.86
CA THR A 32 4.05 6.30 -45.32
C THR A 32 2.77 7.11 -45.10
N SER A 33 2.36 7.84 -46.14
CA SER A 33 1.13 8.65 -46.11
C SER A 33 -0.09 7.73 -46.08
N PHE A 34 -0.61 7.46 -44.89
CA PHE A 34 -2.00 7.07 -44.74
C PHE A 34 -2.86 8.31 -45.02
N PHE A 35 -3.55 8.30 -46.15
CA PHE A 35 -4.56 9.30 -46.47
C PHE A 35 -5.75 9.15 -45.49
N PHE A 36 -5.73 9.94 -44.41
CA PHE A 36 -6.93 10.22 -43.62
C PHE A 36 -7.48 11.58 -44.07
N ASN A 37 -8.57 11.58 -44.86
CA ASN A 37 -9.24 12.80 -45.32
C ASN A 37 -10.12 13.48 -44.26
N THR A 38 -10.02 13.06 -43.00
CA THR A 38 -10.65 13.72 -41.85
C THR A 38 -9.73 13.61 -40.64
N ALA A 39 -9.32 14.75 -40.08
CA ALA A 39 -8.68 14.80 -38.77
C ALA A 39 -9.76 14.75 -37.69
N HIS A 40 -9.94 13.59 -37.06
CA HIS A 40 -10.79 13.47 -35.88
C HIS A 40 -9.97 13.91 -34.66
N ALA A 41 -10.27 15.10 -34.13
CA ALA A 41 -9.77 15.58 -32.83
C ALA A 41 -10.62 15.03 -31.68
N GLU A 42 -10.93 13.73 -31.72
CA GLU A 42 -11.65 13.04 -30.66
C GLU A 42 -10.68 12.08 -30.01
N SER A 43 -10.22 12.44 -28.81
CA SER A 43 -9.73 11.44 -27.87
C SER A 43 -10.85 10.40 -27.70
N PRO A 44 -10.57 9.09 -27.78
CA PRO A 44 -11.57 8.11 -27.39
C PRO A 44 -12.11 8.50 -26.01
N PRO A 45 -13.42 8.35 -25.74
CA PRO A 45 -13.97 8.64 -24.44
C PRO A 45 -13.11 8.01 -23.36
N SER A 46 -12.72 8.80 -22.36
CA SER A 46 -12.04 8.36 -21.14
C SER A 46 -13.03 7.55 -20.28
N ASP A 47 -13.61 6.51 -20.86
CA ASP A 47 -14.65 5.72 -20.23
C ASP A 47 -14.03 4.43 -19.69
N ALA A 48 -13.90 4.44 -18.36
CA ALA A 48 -13.59 3.33 -17.48
C ALA A 48 -12.20 2.68 -17.66
N LYS A 49 -11.36 2.77 -16.62
CA LYS A 49 -10.49 1.63 -16.27
C LYS A 49 -11.39 0.39 -16.41
N ALA A 50 -11.11 -0.51 -17.35
CA ALA A 50 -11.81 -1.78 -17.45
C ALA A 50 -11.95 -2.34 -16.04
N ALA A 51 -13.18 -2.68 -15.62
CA ALA A 51 -13.44 -3.06 -14.25
C ALA A 51 -12.44 -4.16 -13.85
N LEU A 52 -11.53 -3.83 -12.92
CA LEU A 52 -10.44 -4.73 -12.55
C LEU A 52 -11.04 -6.04 -12.08
N LYS A 53 -10.53 -7.16 -12.60
CA LYS A 53 -11.00 -8.49 -12.21
C LYS A 53 -10.67 -8.70 -10.73
N LYS A 54 -11.69 -8.78 -9.87
CA LYS A 54 -11.49 -8.98 -8.44
C LYS A 54 -11.40 -10.45 -8.12
N LEU A 55 -10.47 -10.83 -7.23
CA LEU A 55 -10.43 -12.17 -6.65
C LEU A 55 -11.71 -12.44 -5.85
N GLU A 56 -12.39 -13.53 -6.16
CA GLU A 56 -13.50 -14.04 -5.35
C GLU A 56 -12.98 -14.80 -4.13
N TRP A 57 -13.03 -14.17 -2.95
CA TRP A 57 -12.61 -14.80 -1.70
C TRP A 57 -13.64 -15.81 -1.20
N LYS A 58 -13.46 -17.09 -1.52
CA LYS A 58 -14.29 -18.21 -1.03
C LYS A 58 -13.72 -18.79 0.27
N GLY A 59 -13.89 -18.05 1.37
CA GLY A 59 -13.39 -18.46 2.69
C GLY A 59 -11.87 -18.28 2.80
N PHE A 60 -11.16 -19.33 3.24
CA PHE A 60 -9.69 -19.31 3.25
C PHE A 60 -9.16 -19.75 1.89
N THR A 61 -8.55 -18.81 1.17
CA THR A 61 -7.89 -19.02 -0.12
C THR A 61 -6.41 -19.27 0.11
N GLU A 62 -5.88 -20.32 -0.53
CA GLU A 62 -4.46 -20.60 -0.52
C GLU A 62 -3.73 -19.69 -1.53
N LEU A 63 -2.69 -19.00 -1.07
CA LEU A 63 -1.80 -18.22 -1.93
C LEU A 63 -0.38 -18.75 -1.80
N LYS A 64 0.33 -18.80 -2.92
CA LYS A 64 1.71 -19.29 -3.01
C LYS A 64 2.69 -18.13 -2.86
N LEU A 65 3.71 -18.30 -2.02
CA LEU A 65 4.78 -17.33 -1.83
C LEU A 65 5.70 -17.33 -3.05
N GLU A 66 5.86 -16.18 -3.69
CA GLU A 66 6.77 -15.99 -4.81
C GLU A 66 8.13 -15.46 -4.35
N LYS A 67 8.10 -14.49 -3.42
CA LYS A 67 9.29 -13.74 -3.03
C LYS A 67 9.34 -13.47 -1.54
N ALA A 68 10.52 -13.64 -0.94
CA ALA A 68 10.79 -13.38 0.46
C ALA A 68 12.10 -12.61 0.63
N GLU A 69 12.06 -11.44 1.23
CA GLU A 69 13.22 -10.53 1.35
C GLU A 69 13.29 -9.91 2.74
N MET A 70 14.48 -9.85 3.34
CA MET A 70 14.65 -9.07 4.57
C MET A 70 14.65 -7.58 4.22
N VAL A 71 13.81 -6.81 4.92
CA VAL A 71 13.75 -5.34 4.80
C VAL A 71 14.77 -4.70 5.74
N ASN A 72 14.89 -5.24 6.95
CA ASN A 72 15.87 -4.86 7.95
C ASN A 72 16.18 -6.08 8.84
N HIS A 73 16.75 -5.87 10.03
CA HIS A 73 17.17 -6.95 10.93
C HIS A 73 16.02 -7.87 11.43
N ASN A 74 14.75 -7.43 11.41
CA ASN A 74 13.63 -8.25 11.90
C ASN A 74 12.35 -8.19 11.07
N VAL A 75 12.29 -7.44 9.98
CA VAL A 75 11.14 -7.35 9.09
C VAL A 75 11.41 -8.06 7.78
N LYS A 76 10.46 -8.90 7.34
CA LYS A 76 10.50 -9.60 6.05
C LYS A 76 9.36 -9.11 5.16
N LYS A 77 9.69 -8.77 3.92
CA LYS A 77 8.75 -8.53 2.83
C LYS A 77 8.41 -9.86 2.18
N LEU A 78 7.13 -10.19 2.11
CA LEU A 78 6.61 -11.45 1.57
C LEU A 78 5.60 -11.13 0.47
N THR A 79 5.84 -11.62 -0.74
CA THR A 79 4.99 -11.39 -1.91
C THR A 79 4.37 -12.71 -2.34
N PHE A 80 3.05 -12.80 -2.27
CA PHE A 80 2.29 -13.98 -2.64
C PHE A 80 1.58 -13.75 -3.97
N ALA A 81 1.59 -14.76 -4.83
CA ALA A 81 0.82 -14.79 -6.07
C ALA A 81 -0.67 -14.86 -5.75
N LEU A 82 -1.47 -14.08 -6.47
CA LEU A 82 -2.90 -14.33 -6.56
C LEU A 82 -3.13 -15.54 -7.49
N PRO A 83 -4.27 -16.26 -7.38
CA PRO A 83 -4.53 -17.43 -8.23
C PRO A 83 -4.62 -17.12 -9.73
N ASP A 84 -4.80 -15.84 -10.07
CA ASP A 84 -4.91 -15.32 -11.42
C ASP A 84 -4.13 -14.01 -11.51
N ASP A 85 -3.16 -13.96 -12.42
CA ASP A 85 -2.19 -12.88 -12.57
C ASP A 85 -2.86 -11.55 -13.01
N GLU A 86 -4.05 -11.63 -13.62
CA GLU A 86 -4.85 -10.47 -14.02
C GLU A 86 -5.81 -10.00 -12.90
N SER A 87 -5.94 -10.79 -11.84
CA SER A 87 -6.84 -10.45 -10.73
C SER A 87 -6.19 -9.51 -9.73
N ILE A 88 -6.98 -8.61 -9.15
CA ILE A 88 -6.61 -7.81 -7.99
C ILE A 88 -7.19 -8.42 -6.72
N THR A 89 -6.66 -8.05 -5.56
CA THR A 89 -7.19 -8.51 -4.26
C THR A 89 -8.67 -8.14 -4.06
N GLY A 90 -9.13 -7.02 -4.61
CA GLY A 90 -10.51 -6.57 -4.51
C GLY A 90 -10.96 -6.17 -3.10
N ILE A 91 -10.03 -6.04 -2.15
CA ILE A 91 -10.34 -5.66 -0.76
C ILE A 91 -10.45 -4.14 -0.60
N SER A 92 -11.34 -3.70 0.27
CA SER A 92 -11.43 -2.29 0.67
C SER A 92 -10.25 -1.88 1.57
N PRO A 93 -9.90 -0.58 1.64
CA PRO A 93 -8.89 -0.10 2.58
C PRO A 93 -9.20 -0.49 4.03
N ILE A 94 -8.15 -0.68 4.82
CA ILE A 94 -8.14 -1.27 6.16
C ILE A 94 -8.82 -2.65 6.20
N THR A 95 -8.36 -3.50 5.29
CA THR A 95 -8.66 -4.93 5.31
C THR A 95 -7.37 -5.71 5.51
N SER A 96 -7.30 -6.43 6.62
CA SER A 96 -6.26 -7.42 6.84
C SER A 96 -6.62 -8.73 6.15
N LEU A 97 -5.60 -9.49 5.74
CA LEU A 97 -5.77 -10.88 5.36
C LEU A 97 -5.46 -11.74 6.58
N LEU A 98 -6.50 -12.34 7.16
CA LEU A 98 -6.41 -13.27 8.27
C LEU A 98 -5.71 -14.54 7.77
N THR A 99 -4.54 -14.80 8.33
CA THR A 99 -3.80 -16.03 8.05
C THR A 99 -4.28 -17.17 8.93
N ARG A 100 -4.14 -18.42 8.46
CA ARG A 100 -4.37 -19.63 9.25
C ARG A 100 -3.24 -20.63 9.05
N HIS A 101 -2.66 -21.09 10.16
CA HIS A 101 -1.78 -22.26 10.15
C HIS A 101 -1.91 -23.02 11.48
N THR A 102 -1.56 -24.30 11.48
CA THR A 102 -1.45 -25.10 12.70
C THR A 102 0.01 -25.46 12.89
N PRO A 103 0.67 -25.01 13.97
CA PRO A 103 2.03 -25.44 14.30
C PRO A 103 2.11 -26.96 14.45
N GLU A 104 3.27 -27.54 14.12
CA GLU A 104 3.51 -28.97 14.31
C GLU A 104 3.28 -29.37 15.77
N GLY A 105 2.55 -30.47 15.98
CA GLY A 105 2.17 -30.94 17.32
C GLY A 105 1.08 -30.13 18.04
N ALA A 106 0.55 -29.05 17.45
CA ALA A 106 -0.53 -28.27 18.03
C ALA A 106 -1.91 -28.73 17.55
N TRP A 107 -2.91 -28.71 18.44
CA TRP A 107 -4.31 -29.01 18.08
C TRP A 107 -5.11 -27.76 17.71
N ILE A 108 -4.65 -26.58 18.16
CA ILE A 108 -5.35 -25.32 17.97
C ILE A 108 -4.66 -24.51 16.85
N PRO A 109 -5.38 -24.15 15.78
CA PRO A 109 -4.83 -23.31 14.73
C PRO A 109 -4.54 -21.88 15.24
N VAL A 110 -3.50 -21.28 14.68
CA VAL A 110 -3.12 -19.90 14.92
C VAL A 110 -3.66 -19.03 13.79
N PHE A 111 -4.49 -18.07 14.18
CA PHE A 111 -5.00 -17.04 13.29
C PHE A 111 -4.33 -15.70 13.55
N ARG A 112 -3.80 -15.03 12.52
CA ARG A 112 -3.23 -13.69 12.67
C ARG A 112 -3.58 -12.80 11.48
N PRO A 113 -4.12 -11.58 11.71
CA PRO A 113 -4.30 -10.61 10.65
C PRO A 113 -2.95 -10.04 10.23
N TYR A 114 -2.78 -9.83 8.92
CA TYR A 114 -1.70 -9.04 8.34
C TYR A 114 -2.29 -8.12 7.28
N THR A 115 -2.04 -6.81 7.38
CA THR A 115 -2.50 -5.86 6.38
C THR A 115 -1.52 -5.80 5.22
N PRO A 116 -1.95 -6.01 3.96
CA PRO A 116 -1.10 -5.85 2.81
C PRO A 116 -0.55 -4.42 2.69
N VAL A 117 0.65 -4.30 2.12
CA VAL A 117 1.29 -3.03 1.76
C VAL A 117 1.34 -2.80 0.24
N SER A 118 1.03 -3.82 -0.57
CA SER A 118 0.78 -3.63 -2.00
C SER A 118 -0.50 -2.84 -2.21
N ASP A 119 -0.61 -2.18 -3.37
CA ASP A 119 -1.86 -1.58 -3.78
C ASP A 119 -2.94 -2.65 -3.96
N ASN A 120 -4.17 -2.32 -3.54
CA ASN A 120 -5.29 -3.24 -3.66
C ASN A 120 -5.75 -3.39 -5.13
N ASP A 121 -5.36 -2.47 -6.01
CA ASP A 121 -5.71 -2.42 -7.44
C ASP A 121 -4.55 -2.82 -8.38
N VAL A 122 -3.42 -3.31 -7.82
CA VAL A 122 -2.34 -3.92 -8.61
C VAL A 122 -2.60 -5.41 -8.82
N PRO A 123 -2.62 -5.90 -10.07
CA PRO A 123 -2.88 -7.31 -10.37
C PRO A 123 -1.76 -8.29 -9.93
N GLY A 124 -2.17 -9.54 -9.75
CA GLY A 124 -1.32 -10.72 -9.72
C GLY A 124 -0.64 -11.04 -8.41
N HIS A 125 -0.52 -10.09 -7.47
CA HIS A 125 0.15 -10.36 -6.21
C HIS A 125 -0.39 -9.57 -5.02
N VAL A 126 -0.04 -10.03 -3.83
CA VAL A 126 -0.26 -9.33 -2.56
C VAL A 126 1.00 -9.36 -1.72
N THR A 127 1.40 -8.19 -1.21
CA THR A 127 2.66 -8.03 -0.47
C THR A 127 2.41 -7.68 0.99
N PHE A 128 3.16 -8.28 1.90
CA PHE A 128 3.14 -8.00 3.33
C PHE A 128 4.53 -7.61 3.84
N MET A 129 4.57 -6.75 4.86
CA MET A 129 5.76 -6.53 5.68
C MET A 129 5.51 -7.08 7.09
N VAL A 130 6.22 -8.15 7.44
CA VAL A 130 6.00 -8.88 8.69
C VAL A 130 7.19 -8.72 9.61
N LYS A 131 6.99 -8.11 10.78
CA LYS A 131 7.98 -8.06 11.85
C LYS A 131 8.03 -9.38 12.62
N LYS A 132 9.23 -9.92 12.80
CA LYS A 132 9.50 -11.10 13.62
C LYS A 132 9.44 -10.69 15.09
N TYR A 133 8.59 -11.39 15.84
CA TYR A 133 8.53 -11.25 17.29
C TYR A 133 9.13 -12.51 17.93
N PRO A 134 9.99 -12.38 18.96
CA PRO A 134 10.45 -13.52 19.74
C PRO A 134 9.27 -14.36 20.21
N HIS A 135 9.33 -15.68 19.99
CA HIS A 135 8.28 -16.65 20.31
C HIS A 135 6.89 -16.38 19.66
N GLY A 136 6.79 -15.43 18.72
CA GLY A 136 5.54 -15.10 18.05
C GLY A 136 5.16 -16.21 17.05
N LYS A 137 4.10 -16.98 17.34
CA LYS A 137 3.69 -18.13 16.50
C LYS A 137 3.43 -17.72 15.03
N GLY A 138 2.61 -16.69 14.81
CA GLY A 138 2.27 -16.19 13.46
C GLY A 138 3.46 -15.58 12.73
N SER A 139 4.14 -14.61 13.34
CA SER A 139 5.31 -13.98 12.71
C SER A 139 6.43 -14.99 12.46
N SER A 140 6.55 -16.01 13.30
CA SER A 140 7.50 -17.10 13.08
C SER A 140 7.18 -17.95 11.88
N LYS A 141 5.90 -18.34 11.71
CA LYS A 141 5.46 -19.05 10.51
C LYS A 141 5.70 -18.22 9.26
N MET A 142 5.28 -16.95 9.25
CA MET A 142 5.49 -16.07 8.09
C MET A 142 6.98 -15.92 7.73
N HIS A 143 7.85 -15.85 8.73
CA HIS A 143 9.30 -15.79 8.52
C HIS A 143 9.93 -17.11 8.10
N SER A 144 9.31 -18.26 8.37
CA SER A 144 9.85 -19.56 7.97
C SER A 144 9.57 -19.91 6.50
N LEU A 145 8.59 -19.24 5.88
CA LEU A 145 8.20 -19.50 4.51
C LEU A 145 9.34 -19.20 3.52
N LYS A 146 9.44 -20.02 2.49
CA LYS A 146 10.34 -19.89 1.34
C LYS A 146 9.51 -19.79 0.04
N PRO A 147 10.04 -19.14 -1.02
CA PRO A 147 9.41 -19.19 -2.33
C PRO A 147 9.00 -20.62 -2.70
N GLY A 148 7.75 -20.80 -3.12
CA GLY A 148 7.16 -22.12 -3.36
C GLY A 148 6.17 -22.57 -2.27
N ASP A 149 6.34 -22.13 -1.02
CA ASP A 149 5.44 -22.47 0.08
C ASP A 149 4.07 -21.77 -0.06
N SER A 150 3.03 -22.34 0.55
CA SER A 150 1.69 -21.77 0.58
C SER A 150 1.25 -21.29 1.97
N MET A 151 0.32 -20.34 2.00
CA MET A 151 -0.36 -19.90 3.20
C MET A 151 -1.84 -19.61 2.91
N LEU A 152 -2.71 -19.89 3.88
CA LEU A 152 -4.14 -19.62 3.77
C LEU A 152 -4.49 -18.22 4.26
N PHE A 153 -5.29 -17.50 3.48
CA PHE A 153 -5.71 -16.13 3.73
C PHE A 153 -7.24 -15.97 3.61
N ARG A 154 -7.82 -15.14 4.46
CA ARG A 154 -9.22 -14.70 4.35
C ARG A 154 -9.32 -13.21 4.68
N PRO A 155 -10.04 -12.38 3.89
CA PRO A 155 -10.23 -10.98 4.22
C PRO A 155 -10.94 -10.79 5.56
N LEU A 156 -10.46 -9.83 6.33
CA LEU A 156 -11.04 -9.36 7.57
C LEU A 156 -11.02 -7.83 7.51
N GLN A 157 -12.16 -7.21 7.22
CA GLN A 157 -12.29 -5.76 7.24
C GLN A 157 -12.23 -5.30 8.70
N GLU A 158 -11.20 -4.56 9.07
CA GLU A 158 -10.99 -4.12 10.45
C GLU A 158 -11.65 -2.76 10.71
N PHE A 159 -11.70 -1.91 9.68
CA PHE A 159 -12.35 -0.62 9.73
C PHE A 159 -13.05 -0.32 8.41
N LYS A 160 -14.27 0.23 8.48
CA LYS A 160 -14.98 0.74 7.31
C LYS A 160 -14.72 2.23 7.17
N TYR A 161 -14.26 2.63 5.99
CA TYR A 161 -14.04 4.01 5.61
C TYR A 161 -14.73 4.30 4.27
N GLU A 162 -15.38 5.45 4.18
CA GLU A 162 -15.90 6.02 2.94
C GLU A 162 -15.21 7.36 2.64
N PRO A 163 -15.01 7.74 1.37
CA PRO A 163 -14.35 9.01 1.03
C PRO A 163 -15.05 10.22 1.67
N ASN A 164 -14.26 11.14 2.23
CA ASN A 164 -14.76 12.31 2.97
C ASN A 164 -15.61 11.99 4.21
N GLN A 165 -15.59 10.75 4.72
CA GLN A 165 -16.31 10.39 5.95
C GLN A 165 -15.85 11.21 7.16
N TYR A 166 -14.59 11.65 7.16
CA TYR A 166 -14.01 12.50 8.20
C TYR A 166 -13.31 13.71 7.57
N SER A 167 -13.38 14.87 8.22
CA SER A 167 -12.63 16.05 7.78
C SER A 167 -11.13 15.87 8.02
N ALA A 168 -10.77 15.27 9.15
CA ALA A 168 -9.40 14.96 9.53
C ALA A 168 -9.29 13.62 10.25
N MET A 169 -8.18 12.93 10.01
CA MET A 169 -7.82 11.70 10.70
C MET A 169 -6.43 11.82 11.32
N THR A 170 -6.28 11.36 12.56
CA THR A 170 -4.97 11.15 13.18
C THR A 170 -4.66 9.67 13.24
N PHE A 171 -3.48 9.29 12.78
CA PHE A 171 -2.98 7.94 12.86
C PHE A 171 -1.83 7.88 13.87
N ILE A 172 -1.93 6.98 14.84
CA ILE A 172 -0.89 6.74 15.84
C ILE A 172 -0.42 5.30 15.68
N ALA A 173 0.77 5.13 15.11
CA ALA A 173 1.31 3.83 14.74
C ALA A 173 2.57 3.47 15.53
N GLY A 174 2.76 2.18 15.82
CA GLY A 174 3.97 1.64 16.43
C GLY A 174 4.52 0.44 15.67
N GLY A 175 5.78 0.49 15.23
CA GLY A 175 6.43 -0.62 14.51
C GLY A 175 5.61 -1.12 13.31
N SER A 176 5.26 -2.42 13.29
CA SER A 176 4.48 -3.02 12.19
C SER A 176 3.00 -2.58 12.13
N GLY A 177 2.50 -1.87 13.15
CA GLY A 177 1.15 -1.28 13.16
C GLY A 177 0.95 -0.20 12.09
N ILE A 178 2.01 0.18 11.38
CA ILE A 178 1.93 1.13 10.26
C ILE A 178 1.20 0.57 9.03
N THR A 179 1.12 -0.75 8.86
CA THR A 179 0.61 -1.38 7.64
C THR A 179 -0.87 -1.06 7.33
N PRO A 180 -1.84 -1.15 8.28
CA PRO A 180 -3.21 -0.69 8.02
C PRO A 180 -3.30 0.82 7.75
N ILE A 181 -2.44 1.59 8.41
CA ILE A 181 -2.37 3.05 8.25
C ILE A 181 -1.87 3.42 6.85
N TYR A 182 -0.86 2.72 6.35
CA TYR A 182 -0.33 2.92 5.00
C TYR A 182 -1.39 2.64 3.94
N GLN A 183 -2.13 1.53 4.07
CA GLN A 183 -3.20 1.17 3.14
C GLN A 183 -4.28 2.27 3.07
N LEU A 184 -4.75 2.77 4.23
CA LEU A 184 -5.76 3.84 4.24
C LEU A 184 -5.20 5.18 3.74
N THR A 185 -4.00 5.55 4.16
CA THR A 185 -3.37 6.82 3.77
C THR A 185 -3.28 6.93 2.25
N ARG A 186 -2.85 5.86 1.57
CA ARG A 186 -2.80 5.83 0.11
C ARG A 186 -4.17 5.88 -0.53
N ALA A 187 -5.15 5.17 0.01
CA ALA A 187 -6.52 5.18 -0.50
C ALA A 187 -7.14 6.59 -0.44
N ILE A 188 -6.94 7.31 0.67
CA ILE A 188 -7.42 8.69 0.84
C ILE A 188 -6.66 9.63 -0.11
N LEU A 189 -5.33 9.63 -0.07
CA LEU A 189 -4.54 10.64 -0.78
C LEU A 189 -4.54 10.44 -2.31
N ASN A 190 -4.65 9.21 -2.80
CA ASN A 190 -4.73 8.93 -4.23
C ASN A 190 -6.14 9.11 -4.81
N ASN A 191 -7.16 9.30 -3.96
CA ASN A 191 -8.49 9.64 -4.42
C ASN A 191 -8.64 11.17 -4.53
N PRO A 192 -8.70 11.75 -5.75
CA PRO A 192 -8.79 13.21 -5.90
C PRO A 192 -10.09 13.80 -5.34
N GLN A 193 -11.15 12.99 -5.18
CA GLN A 193 -12.42 13.42 -4.60
C GLN A 193 -12.42 13.40 -3.07
N ASP A 194 -11.44 12.76 -2.45
CA ASP A 194 -11.31 12.69 -1.01
C ASP A 194 -10.49 13.87 -0.48
N LYS A 195 -11.07 14.62 0.45
CA LYS A 195 -10.51 15.83 1.06
C LYS A 195 -10.06 15.64 2.50
N THR A 196 -10.16 14.43 3.06
CA THR A 196 -9.72 14.13 4.43
C THR A 196 -8.25 14.50 4.64
N LYS A 197 -7.96 15.32 5.66
CA LYS A 197 -6.58 15.62 6.10
C LYS A 197 -6.07 14.51 7.00
N ILE A 198 -4.79 14.18 6.93
CA ILE A 198 -4.17 13.10 7.69
C ILE A 198 -2.96 13.63 8.46
N ALA A 199 -2.89 13.32 9.75
CA ALA A 199 -1.71 13.50 10.57
C ALA A 199 -1.23 12.13 11.10
N LEU A 200 0.03 11.80 10.88
CA LEU A 200 0.66 10.55 11.35
C LEU A 200 1.64 10.83 12.49
N VAL A 201 1.50 10.11 13.60
CA VAL A 201 2.51 9.94 14.63
C VAL A 201 3.00 8.50 14.57
N TYR A 202 4.27 8.30 14.21
CA TYR A 202 4.83 6.96 14.00
C TYR A 202 6.02 6.70 14.93
N ALA A 203 5.80 5.82 15.90
CA ALA A 203 6.76 5.48 16.95
C ALA A 203 7.53 4.18 16.63
N ASN A 204 8.84 4.23 16.79
CA ASN A 204 9.74 3.10 16.59
C ASN A 204 10.83 3.05 17.68
N ASN A 205 11.58 1.96 17.78
CA ASN A 205 12.69 1.94 18.75
C ASN A 205 13.88 2.73 18.23
N THR A 206 14.26 2.50 16.97
CA THR A 206 15.40 3.10 16.30
C THR A 206 14.97 3.62 14.92
N GLU A 207 15.84 4.37 14.25
CA GLU A 207 15.59 4.83 12.88
C GLU A 207 15.45 3.68 11.87
N GLU A 208 16.28 2.63 11.98
CA GLU A 208 16.22 1.44 11.13
C GLU A 208 14.90 0.65 11.24
N ASP A 209 14.13 0.88 12.32
CA ASP A 209 12.84 0.25 12.57
C ASP A 209 11.69 1.01 11.85
N ILE A 210 11.93 2.22 11.30
CA ILE A 210 10.91 3.03 10.62
C ILE A 210 10.60 2.42 9.24
N LEU A 211 9.57 1.57 9.18
CA LEU A 211 9.12 0.97 7.94
C LEU A 211 8.43 2.00 7.03
N LEU A 212 8.59 1.84 5.72
CA LEU A 212 7.94 2.67 4.71
C LEU A 212 8.25 4.16 4.83
N LYS A 213 9.39 4.52 5.46
CA LYS A 213 9.76 5.91 5.74
C LYS A 213 9.81 6.73 4.46
N LYS A 214 10.49 6.22 3.43
CA LYS A 214 10.62 6.88 2.13
C LYS A 214 9.24 7.16 1.52
N GLU A 215 8.36 6.18 1.54
CA GLU A 215 7.02 6.25 0.98
C GLU A 215 6.17 7.30 1.70
N PHE A 216 6.23 7.38 3.04
CA PHE A 216 5.54 8.43 3.79
C PHE A 216 6.16 9.82 3.56
N ASP A 217 7.47 9.93 3.45
CA ASP A 217 8.13 11.21 3.13
C ASP A 217 7.74 11.71 1.74
N GLU A 218 7.67 10.82 0.75
CA GLU A 218 7.18 11.13 -0.61
C GLU A 218 5.70 11.56 -0.60
N LEU A 219 4.84 10.88 0.18
CA LEU A 219 3.45 11.28 0.33
C LEU A 219 3.32 12.68 0.96
N ALA A 220 4.18 13.02 1.93
CA ALA A 220 4.15 14.33 2.59
C ALA A 220 4.61 15.44 1.65
N GLN A 221 5.60 15.16 0.80
CA GLN A 221 6.05 16.09 -0.24
C GLN A 221 4.99 16.26 -1.34
N LYS A 222 4.33 15.18 -1.74
CA LYS A 222 3.32 15.18 -2.82
C LYS A 222 2.01 15.86 -2.42
N TYR A 223 1.62 15.75 -1.15
CA TYR A 223 0.34 16.27 -0.64
C TYR A 223 0.54 17.27 0.51
N PRO A 224 1.26 18.39 0.28
CA PRO A 224 1.51 19.38 1.31
C PRO A 224 0.18 19.95 1.81
N GLY A 225 0.02 20.04 3.14
CA GLY A 225 -1.21 20.51 3.79
C GLY A 225 -2.35 19.48 3.90
N ARG A 226 -2.24 18.34 3.21
CA ARG A 226 -3.17 17.20 3.33
C ARG A 226 -2.61 16.04 4.13
N PHE A 227 -1.29 15.85 4.12
CA PHE A 227 -0.62 14.82 4.90
C PHE A 227 0.56 15.40 5.69
N THR A 228 0.56 15.19 7.00
CA THR A 228 1.69 15.47 7.88
C THR A 228 2.11 14.21 8.61
N ARG A 229 3.38 14.15 9.00
CA ARG A 229 3.95 13.02 9.73
C ARG A 229 4.99 13.49 10.72
N VAL A 230 5.03 12.82 11.86
CA VAL A 230 6.01 12.96 12.92
C VAL A 230 6.53 11.57 13.26
N TYR A 231 7.85 11.41 13.22
CA TYR A 231 8.52 10.19 13.63
C TYR A 231 9.09 10.38 15.04
N THR A 232 8.91 9.38 15.90
CA THR A 232 9.53 9.34 17.23
C THR A 232 10.29 8.05 17.44
N ILE A 233 11.49 8.15 18.01
CA ILE A 233 12.34 6.99 18.30
C ILE A 233 12.72 6.94 19.79
N SER A 234 12.55 5.77 20.42
CA SER A 234 12.79 5.62 21.85
C SER A 234 14.26 5.38 22.23
N LYS A 235 15.08 4.89 21.30
CA LYS A 235 16.51 4.64 21.47
C LYS A 235 17.29 5.57 20.55
N THR A 236 17.84 6.64 21.12
CA THR A 236 18.70 7.58 20.41
C THR A 236 20.17 7.36 20.80
N THR A 237 21.07 7.38 19.82
CA THR A 237 22.52 7.53 20.03
C THR A 237 22.93 8.95 19.65
N ALA A 238 24.09 9.41 20.12
CA ALA A 238 24.64 10.72 19.73
C ALA A 238 24.88 10.84 18.21
N GLU A 239 24.99 9.71 17.52
CA GLU A 239 25.21 9.60 16.06
C GLU A 239 23.89 9.63 15.26
N ASN A 240 22.75 9.40 15.91
CA ASN A 240 21.42 9.31 15.27
C ASN A 240 20.52 10.50 15.64
N GLU A 241 21.07 11.72 15.70
CA GLU A 241 20.32 12.97 15.86
C GLU A 241 19.63 13.40 14.56
N GLY A 242 18.91 12.48 13.92
CA GLY A 242 18.01 12.83 12.83
C GLY A 242 16.87 13.74 13.31
N PRO A 243 16.00 14.22 12.39
CA PRO A 243 14.89 15.12 12.71
C PRO A 243 13.72 14.35 13.37
N TYR A 244 14.02 13.59 14.42
CA TYR A 244 13.09 12.70 15.12
C TYR A 244 12.76 13.26 16.50
N GLU A 245 11.50 13.12 16.90
CA GLU A 245 11.14 13.27 18.30
C GLU A 245 11.82 12.15 19.11
N LYS A 246 12.25 12.49 20.32
CA LYS A 246 12.97 11.56 21.21
C LYS A 246 12.00 10.95 22.21
N GLY A 247 11.97 9.62 22.30
CA GLY A 247 11.19 8.88 23.28
C GLY A 247 9.90 8.26 22.74
N TYR A 248 8.98 7.97 23.66
CA TYR A 248 7.67 7.40 23.38
C TYR A 248 6.65 8.49 23.00
N VAL A 249 5.48 8.06 22.52
CA VAL A 249 4.36 8.98 22.26
C VAL A 249 3.90 9.61 23.58
N THR A 250 3.88 10.94 23.64
CA THR A 250 3.45 11.68 24.84
C THR A 250 2.20 12.51 24.57
N LYS A 251 1.58 12.97 25.67
CA LYS A 251 0.42 13.88 25.62
C LYS A 251 0.76 15.20 24.94
N GLU A 252 1.95 15.74 25.20
CA GLU A 252 2.45 16.98 24.61
C GLU A 252 2.65 16.81 23.11
N MET A 253 3.23 15.68 22.68
CA MET A 253 3.39 15.36 21.27
C MET A 253 2.05 15.26 20.56
N LEU A 254 1.12 14.46 21.11
CA LEU A 254 -0.22 14.34 20.54
C LEU A 254 -0.96 15.68 20.55
N SER A 255 -0.77 16.51 21.57
CA SER A 255 -1.39 17.84 21.62
C SER A 255 -0.90 18.78 20.50
N ARG A 256 0.36 18.64 20.04
CA ARG A 256 0.87 19.45 18.93
C ARG A 256 0.44 18.93 17.56
N VAL A 257 0.39 17.60 17.40
CA VAL A 257 0.14 16.96 16.10
C VAL A 257 -1.35 16.79 15.84
N MET A 258 -2.09 16.40 16.87
CA MET A 258 -3.53 16.27 16.77
C MET A 258 -4.09 17.68 16.66
N PRO A 259 -5.02 17.90 15.73
CA PRO A 259 -5.74 19.17 15.69
C PRO A 259 -6.53 19.28 16.99
N HIS A 260 -5.95 19.92 18.00
CA HIS A 260 -6.63 20.25 19.26
C HIS A 260 -7.80 21.15 18.90
N LYS A 261 -8.94 20.54 18.57
CA LYS A 261 -10.14 21.24 18.13
C LYS A 261 -9.85 22.31 17.06
N MET A 262 -9.11 21.98 15.99
CA MET A 262 -8.83 22.95 14.91
C MET A 262 -10.09 23.25 14.08
N ASN A 263 -11.20 23.75 14.63
CA ASN A 263 -12.42 24.12 13.90
C ASN A 263 -13.04 23.03 12.98
N GLU A 264 -12.43 21.85 12.86
CA GLU A 264 -12.83 20.75 12.01
C GLU A 264 -13.90 19.94 12.75
N ARG A 265 -15.05 19.79 12.10
CA ARG A 265 -16.13 18.91 12.58
C ARG A 265 -15.82 17.50 12.11
N ASN A 266 -16.12 16.47 12.93
CA ASN A 266 -16.06 15.06 12.53
C ASN A 266 -14.63 14.51 12.26
N VAL A 267 -13.90 14.22 13.35
CA VAL A 267 -12.53 13.69 13.33
C VAL A 267 -12.49 12.20 13.73
N LYS A 268 -11.42 11.49 13.33
CA LYS A 268 -11.19 10.09 13.71
C LYS A 268 -9.73 9.83 14.06
N VAL A 269 -9.49 9.02 15.09
CA VAL A 269 -8.17 8.59 15.53
C VAL A 269 -8.06 7.09 15.36
N LEU A 270 -7.04 6.65 14.63
CA LEU A 270 -6.71 5.24 14.48
C LEU A 270 -5.40 4.93 15.21
N VAL A 271 -5.41 3.90 16.06
CA VAL A 271 -4.26 3.49 16.86
C VAL A 271 -3.91 2.05 16.54
N SER A 272 -2.67 1.79 16.12
CA SER A 272 -2.19 0.45 15.79
C SER A 272 -0.74 0.25 16.21
N GLY A 273 -0.44 -0.79 16.98
CA GLY A 273 0.91 -1.03 17.46
C GLY A 273 0.96 -2.12 18.52
N PRO A 274 2.10 -2.24 19.23
CA PRO A 274 2.22 -3.18 20.34
C PRO A 274 1.17 -2.93 21.42
N PRO A 275 0.66 -3.97 22.13
CA PRO A 275 -0.40 -3.82 23.13
C PRO A 275 -0.11 -2.74 24.19
N ALA A 276 1.13 -2.68 24.70
CA ALA A 276 1.53 -1.69 25.70
C ALA A 276 1.44 -0.24 25.18
N MET A 277 1.74 -0.02 23.90
CA MET A 277 1.58 1.29 23.27
C MET A 277 0.10 1.64 23.12
N ILE A 278 -0.72 0.70 22.62
CA ILE A 278 -2.17 0.92 22.48
C ILE A 278 -2.79 1.25 23.84
N GLU A 279 -2.42 0.52 24.89
CA GLU A 279 -2.93 0.72 26.24
C GLU A 279 -2.56 2.11 26.79
N SER A 280 -1.30 2.52 26.66
CA SER A 280 -0.85 3.84 27.08
C SER A 280 -1.52 4.98 26.31
N VAL A 281 -1.73 4.82 25.01
CA VAL A 281 -2.31 5.87 24.15
C VAL A 281 -3.83 5.93 24.27
N ALA A 282 -4.52 4.80 24.30
CA ALA A 282 -5.97 4.71 24.06
C ALA A 282 -6.71 3.70 24.98
N GLY A 283 -6.04 3.15 25.99
CA GLY A 283 -6.56 2.09 26.85
C GLY A 283 -6.53 0.70 26.19
N ALA A 284 -6.46 -0.34 27.01
CA ALA A 284 -6.36 -1.73 26.53
C ALA A 284 -7.55 -2.12 25.64
N LYS A 285 -7.29 -3.03 24.69
CA LYS A 285 -8.35 -3.72 23.94
C LYS A 285 -9.01 -4.78 24.82
N GLY A 286 -10.30 -5.00 24.62
CA GLY A 286 -11.06 -6.00 25.36
C GLY A 286 -11.08 -7.36 24.67
N GLY A 287 -11.56 -8.38 25.40
CA GLY A 287 -11.86 -9.72 24.84
C GLY A 287 -10.68 -10.34 24.10
N PHE A 288 -9.49 -10.39 24.72
CA PHE A 288 -8.26 -10.91 24.09
C PHE A 288 -7.86 -10.22 22.78
N GLY A 289 -8.23 -8.94 22.62
CA GLY A 289 -7.90 -8.13 21.44
C GLY A 289 -9.02 -8.08 20.38
N TRP A 290 -10.16 -8.73 20.60
CA TRP A 290 -11.26 -8.74 19.63
C TRP A 290 -12.23 -7.57 19.77
N THR A 291 -12.30 -6.92 20.93
CA THR A 291 -13.19 -5.78 21.14
C THR A 291 -12.39 -4.51 21.39
N GLN A 292 -13.02 -3.35 21.17
CA GLN A 292 -12.39 -2.06 21.40
C GLN A 292 -12.04 -1.83 22.88
N GLY A 293 -12.72 -2.48 23.82
CA GLY A 293 -12.54 -2.21 25.26
C GLY A 293 -12.93 -0.77 25.62
N ASN A 294 -12.55 -0.33 26.81
CA ASN A 294 -12.78 1.05 27.24
C ASN A 294 -11.73 1.98 26.61
N LEU A 295 -12.13 3.21 26.31
CA LEU A 295 -11.18 4.28 25.98
C LEU A 295 -10.52 4.77 27.28
N GLY A 296 -9.22 4.98 27.23
CA GLY A 296 -8.43 5.54 28.31
C GLY A 296 -7.11 6.08 27.78
N GLY A 297 -6.07 6.09 28.62
CA GLY A 297 -4.74 6.55 28.25
C GLY A 297 -4.73 8.04 27.84
N ILE A 298 -3.70 8.42 27.09
CA ILE A 298 -3.48 9.80 26.67
C ILE A 298 -4.70 10.38 25.92
N LEU A 299 -5.32 9.62 25.01
CA LEU A 299 -6.48 10.09 24.25
C LEU A 299 -7.71 10.33 25.14
N GLY A 300 -7.94 9.47 26.13
CA GLY A 300 -9.00 9.69 27.12
C GLY A 300 -8.76 10.97 27.94
N GLU A 301 -7.52 11.22 28.38
CA GLU A 301 -7.16 12.45 29.08
C GLU A 301 -7.24 13.72 28.23
N LEU A 302 -7.05 13.58 26.91
CA LEU A 302 -7.23 14.66 25.94
C LEU A 302 -8.72 14.89 25.60
N GLY A 303 -9.63 14.10 26.17
CA GLY A 303 -11.07 14.28 26.04
C GLY A 303 -11.68 13.67 24.77
N TYR A 304 -10.96 12.78 24.08
CA TYR A 304 -11.55 12.01 22.99
C TYR A 304 -12.62 11.06 23.50
N THR A 305 -13.60 10.77 22.64
CA THR A 305 -14.68 9.84 22.91
C THR A 305 -14.40 8.47 22.26
N LYS A 306 -15.09 7.44 22.74
CA LYS A 306 -14.99 6.07 22.18
C LYS A 306 -15.35 6.01 20.69
N ASP A 307 -16.20 6.91 20.22
CA ASP A 307 -16.67 6.94 18.83
C ASP A 307 -15.65 7.62 17.91
N GLU A 308 -14.76 8.45 18.46
CA GLU A 308 -13.67 9.12 17.74
C GLU A 308 -12.40 8.28 17.67
N VAL A 309 -12.27 7.21 18.46
CA VAL A 309 -11.05 6.39 18.51
C VAL A 309 -11.33 4.97 18.01
N HIS A 310 -10.40 4.39 17.27
CA HIS A 310 -10.43 2.99 16.89
C HIS A 310 -9.04 2.36 17.07
N LYS A 311 -8.99 1.24 17.78
CA LYS A 311 -7.79 0.46 18.11
C LYS A 311 -7.76 -0.83 17.29
N PHE A 312 -6.68 -1.03 16.55
CA PHE A 312 -6.39 -2.27 15.80
C PHE A 312 -5.83 -3.35 16.71
#